data_AF-A0A1G9PT62-F1
#
_entry.id   AF-A0A1G9PT62-F1
#
_cell.length_a   1.000
_cell.length_b   1.000
_cell.length_c   1.000
_cell.angle_alpha   90.00
_cell.angle_beta   90.00
_cell.angle_gamma   90.00
#
_symmetry.space_group_name_H-M   'P 1'
#
loop_
_entity.id
_entity.type
_entity.pdbx_description
1 polymer ?
#
loop_
_entity_poly.entity_id
_entity_poly.type
_entity_poly.pdbx_seq_one_letter_code
_entity_poly.pdbx_strand_id
1 'polypeptide(L)'
;MSIRRSAAAAVLIALTLTACGTQRGGQAQTRASGPSPSFAPRPECAQAAEVPVPEPSSPLPGVDGGRAQENGDAPPNYADNHAYRMQAPLAADQRAQGEASAALIRKELERVREEGDFGDERIAAALRSLGCGEEHGVHIGDGFYSVHTGVVCVSGRVTEEELTSEVHGAYAEPQPGTGPCVENRGGH
;
A
#
# COMPACT_ATOMS: atom_id res chain seq x y z
N MET A 1 -22.09 0.64 61.44
CA MET A 1 -20.72 0.16 61.77
C MET A 1 -19.90 0.19 60.46
N SER A 2 -18.68 0.70 60.31
CA SER A 2 -17.49 0.84 61.20
C SER A 2 -16.83 -0.51 61.50
N ILE A 3 -15.53 -0.81 61.33
CA ILE A 3 -14.30 -0.12 60.83
C ILE A 3 -13.43 -1.19 60.10
N ARG A 4 -12.31 -0.97 59.39
CA ARG A 4 -11.10 -0.10 59.51
C ARG A 4 -10.69 0.41 58.09
N ARG A 5 -9.60 1.14 57.72
CA ARG A 5 -8.24 1.51 58.23
C ARG A 5 -7.19 0.38 58.25
N SER A 6 -5.88 0.53 57.99
CA SER A 6 -4.97 1.56 57.39
C SER A 6 -3.52 0.97 57.43
N ALA A 7 -2.46 1.39 56.72
CA ALA A 7 -2.23 2.19 55.49
C ALA A 7 -0.69 2.14 55.15
N ALA A 8 -0.21 2.91 54.15
CA ALA A 8 1.21 3.08 53.72
C ALA A 8 1.84 1.86 52.97
N ALA A 9 2.99 1.96 52.28
CA ALA A 9 3.97 3.06 52.15
C ALA A 9 4.55 3.19 50.73
N ALA A 10 5.27 4.29 50.45
CA ALA A 10 5.96 4.54 49.18
C ALA A 10 7.40 4.00 49.17
N VAL A 11 7.94 3.70 47.98
CA VAL A 11 9.36 3.39 47.77
C VAL A 11 9.91 4.32 46.67
N LEU A 12 10.86 5.18 47.05
CA LEU A 12 11.72 5.91 46.12
C LEU A 12 12.91 5.02 45.74
N ILE A 13 13.25 4.97 44.45
CA ILE A 13 14.54 4.45 43.98
C ILE A 13 15.22 5.56 43.18
N ALA A 14 16.51 5.76 43.45
CA ALA A 14 17.27 6.92 42.96
C ALA A 14 17.90 6.69 41.57
N LEU A 15 18.37 7.78 40.96
CA LEU A 15 19.07 7.78 39.69
C LEU A 15 20.43 7.07 39.78
N THR A 16 20.84 6.44 38.69
CA THR A 16 22.26 6.26 38.33
C THR A 16 22.52 6.85 36.94
N LEU A 17 23.75 7.30 36.72
CA LEU A 17 24.16 8.16 35.61
C LEU A 17 25.05 7.43 34.59
N THR A 18 25.21 8.07 33.43
CA THR A 18 26.32 7.92 32.46
C THR A 18 26.58 6.55 31.82
N ALA A 19 26.31 6.50 30.50
CA ALA A 19 27.11 5.72 29.55
C ALA A 19 27.36 6.58 28.30
N CYS A 20 28.50 7.27 28.24
CA CYS A 20 28.89 8.04 27.05
C CYS A 20 29.48 7.09 26.00
N GLY A 21 28.67 6.72 24.99
CA GLY A 21 29.14 5.98 23.82
C GLY A 21 30.14 6.82 22.99
N THR A 22 31.38 6.35 22.86
CA THR A 22 32.43 7.08 22.15
C THR A 22 32.23 7.05 20.63
N GLN A 23 32.10 8.22 20.03
CA GLN A 23 32.00 8.38 18.58
C GLN A 23 33.34 8.04 17.91
N ARG A 24 33.43 6.89 17.22
CA ARG A 24 34.52 6.59 16.28
C ARG A 24 34.24 7.31 14.96
N GLY A 25 35.15 8.20 14.55
CA GLY A 25 35.04 8.94 13.30
C GLY A 25 35.58 8.19 12.09
N GLY A 26 35.51 8.82 10.92
CA GLY A 26 36.27 8.41 9.73
C GLY A 26 35.52 7.58 8.69
N GLN A 27 34.38 8.08 8.20
CA GLN A 27 34.05 7.91 6.78
C GLN A 27 33.90 9.28 6.12
N ALA A 28 34.26 9.37 4.84
CA ALA A 28 34.30 10.63 4.11
C ALA A 28 32.90 11.19 3.91
N GLN A 29 32.74 12.51 4.07
CA GLN A 29 31.51 13.22 3.70
C GLN A 29 31.40 13.37 2.19
N THR A 30 31.13 12.27 1.49
CA THR A 30 30.39 12.34 0.23
C THR A 30 29.08 13.04 0.56
N ARG A 31 28.80 14.21 -0.02
CA ARG A 31 27.56 14.96 0.22
C ARG A 31 26.37 14.27 -0.43
N ALA A 32 25.88 13.21 0.21
CA ALA A 32 24.57 12.65 -0.06
C ALA A 32 23.51 13.62 0.47
N SER A 33 23.18 14.64 -0.32
CA SER A 33 21.96 15.44 -0.15
C SER A 33 20.74 14.62 -0.58
N GLY A 34 20.51 13.48 0.08
CA GLY A 34 19.41 12.58 -0.19
C GLY A 34 18.25 12.84 0.78
N PRO A 35 17.02 13.11 0.31
CA PRO A 35 15.85 13.11 1.17
C PRO A 35 15.58 11.68 1.65
N SER A 36 15.34 11.50 2.95
CA SER A 36 14.75 10.25 3.45
C SER A 36 13.33 10.09 2.91
N PRO A 37 12.87 8.86 2.60
CA PRO A 37 11.50 8.63 2.18
C PRO A 37 10.51 9.01 3.29
N SER A 38 9.67 10.01 3.02
CA SER A 38 8.58 10.41 3.91
C SER A 38 7.33 9.61 3.58
N PHE A 39 6.79 8.90 4.57
CA PHE A 39 5.64 8.01 4.37
C PHE A 39 4.29 8.64 4.76
N ALA A 40 4.25 9.92 5.16
CA ALA A 40 3.07 10.55 5.77
C ALA A 40 2.84 12.02 5.34
N PRO A 41 1.58 12.51 5.35
CA PRO A 41 0.31 11.76 5.31
C PRO A 41 -0.12 11.48 3.86
N ARG A 42 -0.76 10.34 3.59
CA ARG A 42 -1.31 9.95 2.28
C ARG A 42 -2.48 8.97 2.50
N PRO A 43 -3.53 8.95 1.66
CA PRO A 43 -4.00 10.04 0.79
C PRO A 43 -4.27 11.36 1.56
N GLU A 44 -4.61 12.50 0.96
CA GLU A 44 -4.98 12.86 -0.43
C GLU A 44 -4.25 12.09 -1.55
N CYS A 45 -4.98 11.29 -2.34
CA CYS A 45 -4.62 10.37 -3.46
C CYS A 45 -3.17 9.82 -3.62
N ALA A 46 -2.37 9.84 -2.56
CA ALA A 46 -0.93 9.61 -2.50
C ALA A 46 -0.04 10.61 -3.29
N GLN A 47 -0.39 11.91 -3.28
CA GLN A 47 0.42 13.09 -3.65
C GLN A 47 1.90 12.87 -4.07
N ALA A 48 2.29 13.28 -5.28
CA ALA A 48 3.68 13.52 -5.69
C ALA A 48 3.80 14.50 -6.88
N ALA A 49 4.76 15.45 -6.85
CA ALA A 49 5.00 16.39 -7.96
C ALA A 49 6.39 17.10 -7.93
N GLU A 50 7.48 16.39 -8.22
CA GLU A 50 8.74 17.01 -8.71
C GLU A 50 9.29 16.20 -9.91
N VAL A 51 9.43 16.86 -11.07
CA VAL A 51 9.81 16.26 -12.37
C VAL A 51 10.48 17.33 -13.24
N PRO A 52 11.54 17.05 -14.05
CA PRO A 52 12.39 15.86 -14.12
C PRO A 52 13.89 16.16 -13.84
N VAL A 53 14.69 15.10 -13.69
CA VAL A 53 16.06 15.07 -14.24
C VAL A 53 16.15 13.84 -15.16
N PRO A 54 16.42 14.01 -16.47
CA PRO A 54 16.64 12.89 -17.36
C PRO A 54 18.09 12.38 -17.21
N GLU A 55 18.28 11.18 -16.65
CA GLU A 55 19.57 10.49 -16.73
C GLU A 55 19.77 9.84 -18.11
N PRO A 56 21.01 9.82 -18.64
CA PRO A 56 21.26 9.46 -20.04
C PRO A 56 21.18 7.96 -20.28
N SER A 57 20.53 7.57 -21.39
CA SER A 57 20.45 6.20 -21.87
C SER A 57 21.84 5.57 -22.07
N SER A 58 22.11 4.48 -21.34
CA SER A 58 23.28 3.63 -21.59
C SER A 58 22.96 2.56 -22.64
N PRO A 59 23.92 2.16 -23.51
CA PRO A 59 23.64 1.32 -24.67
C PRO A 59 23.43 -0.15 -24.32
N LEU A 60 22.60 -0.83 -25.13
CA LEU A 60 22.38 -2.28 -25.05
C LEU A 60 23.65 -3.05 -25.47
N PRO A 61 24.06 -4.10 -24.72
CA PRO A 61 24.97 -5.10 -25.24
C PRO A 61 24.24 -5.96 -26.29
N GLY A 62 24.90 -6.22 -27.42
CA GLY A 62 24.33 -7.00 -28.51
C GLY A 62 24.45 -8.52 -28.32
N VAL A 63 23.41 -9.24 -28.73
CA VAL A 63 23.35 -10.64 -29.22
C VAL A 63 24.38 -11.67 -28.73
N ASP A 64 23.87 -12.84 -28.31
CA ASP A 64 24.13 -14.05 -29.10
C ASP A 64 22.94 -15.04 -29.09
N GLY A 65 22.84 -15.88 -30.13
CA GLY A 65 21.66 -16.68 -30.47
C GLY A 65 21.70 -18.14 -30.02
N GLY A 66 21.69 -18.41 -28.72
CA GLY A 66 21.65 -19.79 -28.18
C GLY A 66 20.26 -20.43 -28.22
N ARG A 67 20.03 -21.44 -29.07
CA ARG A 67 18.73 -22.14 -29.20
C ARG A 67 18.83 -23.64 -28.88
N ALA A 68 18.55 -24.00 -27.63
CA ALA A 68 18.21 -25.33 -27.13
C ALA A 68 17.42 -25.11 -25.80
N GLN A 69 16.39 -25.86 -25.42
CA GLN A 69 16.01 -27.23 -25.77
C GLN A 69 14.47 -27.40 -25.75
N GLU A 70 13.96 -28.38 -26.50
CA GLU A 70 12.61 -29.00 -26.47
C GLU A 70 11.46 -28.25 -25.74
N ASN A 71 10.74 -27.40 -26.49
CA ASN A 71 9.31 -27.20 -26.22
C ASN A 71 8.54 -28.40 -26.78
N GLY A 72 7.85 -29.16 -25.92
CA GLY A 72 6.85 -30.12 -26.38
C GLY A 72 5.64 -29.39 -26.97
N ASP A 73 5.18 -29.80 -28.15
CA ASP A 73 4.08 -29.16 -28.89
C ASP A 73 2.70 -29.57 -28.32
N ALA A 74 2.52 -29.32 -27.01
CA ALA A 74 1.23 -29.41 -26.35
C ALA A 74 0.45 -28.12 -26.58
N PRO A 75 -0.87 -28.17 -26.90
CA PRO A 75 -1.68 -26.97 -26.93
C PRO A 75 -1.64 -26.28 -25.56
N PRO A 76 -1.64 -24.93 -25.47
CA PRO A 76 -1.49 -24.25 -24.20
C PRO A 76 -2.54 -24.70 -23.18
N ASN A 77 -2.10 -25.01 -21.95
CA ASN A 77 -3.01 -25.25 -20.84
C ASN A 77 -3.62 -23.90 -20.39
N TYR A 78 -4.58 -23.39 -21.16
CA TYR A 78 -5.26 -22.12 -20.86
C TYR A 78 -5.89 -22.10 -19.46
N ALA A 79 -6.32 -23.26 -18.95
CA ALA A 79 -6.83 -23.43 -17.59
C ALA A 79 -5.75 -23.22 -16.49
N ASP A 80 -4.50 -23.62 -16.74
CA ASP A 80 -3.38 -23.47 -15.80
C ASP A 80 -2.73 -22.08 -15.90
N ASN A 81 -2.93 -21.37 -17.01
CA ASN A 81 -2.35 -20.05 -17.24
C ASN A 81 -3.04 -18.96 -16.40
N HIS A 82 -2.66 -18.88 -15.13
CA HIS A 82 -3.15 -17.85 -14.20
C HIS A 82 -2.44 -16.49 -14.34
N ALA A 83 -1.68 -16.24 -15.42
CA ALA A 83 -0.95 -14.98 -15.62
C ALA A 83 -1.86 -13.73 -15.53
N TYR A 84 -3.10 -13.83 -16.00
CA TYR A 84 -4.10 -12.75 -15.92
C TYR A 84 -4.36 -12.27 -14.48
N ARG A 85 -4.21 -13.16 -13.48
CA ARG A 85 -4.41 -12.86 -12.04
C ARG A 85 -3.14 -12.38 -11.33
N MET A 86 -1.99 -12.35 -12.01
CA MET A 86 -0.74 -11.93 -11.39
C MET A 86 -0.79 -10.43 -11.08
N GLN A 87 -0.42 -10.08 -9.85
CA GLN A 87 -0.22 -8.69 -9.42
C GLN A 87 1.21 -8.26 -9.73
N ALA A 88 1.41 -6.97 -10.01
CA ALA A 88 2.74 -6.37 -10.10
C ALA A 88 3.49 -6.53 -8.75
N PRO A 89 4.78 -6.92 -8.75
CA PRO A 89 5.55 -7.07 -7.51
C PRO A 89 5.79 -5.71 -6.85
N LEU A 90 5.52 -5.60 -5.55
CA LEU A 90 5.80 -4.40 -4.77
C LEU A 90 7.19 -4.45 -4.13
N ALA A 91 7.95 -3.37 -4.30
CA ALA A 91 9.12 -3.10 -3.46
C ALA A 91 8.69 -2.76 -2.01
N ALA A 92 9.63 -2.89 -1.06
CA ALA A 92 9.33 -2.76 0.37
C ALA A 92 8.87 -1.35 0.77
N ASP A 93 9.40 -0.32 0.11
CA ASP A 93 8.99 1.07 0.26
C ASP A 93 7.61 1.32 -0.37
N GLN A 94 7.32 0.77 -1.55
CA GLN A 94 5.99 0.84 -2.17
C GLN A 94 4.92 0.18 -1.28
N ARG A 95 5.25 -0.97 -0.66
CA ARG A 95 4.38 -1.64 0.32
C ARG A 95 4.13 -0.77 1.55
N ALA A 96 5.17 -0.25 2.19
CA ALA A 96 5.04 0.67 3.32
C ALA A 96 4.28 1.97 2.96
N GLN A 97 4.42 2.44 1.72
CA GLN A 97 3.61 3.55 1.20
C GLN A 97 2.12 3.17 1.15
N GLY A 98 1.78 2.02 0.58
CA GLY A 98 0.41 1.52 0.52
C GLY A 98 -0.22 1.28 1.89
N GLU A 99 0.54 0.76 2.86
CA GLU A 99 0.04 0.48 4.22
C GLU A 99 -0.41 1.76 4.95
N ALA A 100 0.36 2.86 4.81
CA ALA A 100 -0.06 4.15 5.34
C ALA A 100 -1.24 4.77 4.55
N SER A 101 -1.33 4.56 3.23
CA SER A 101 -2.51 4.94 2.44
C SER A 101 -3.77 4.20 2.92
N ALA A 102 -3.67 2.89 3.11
CA ALA A 102 -4.73 2.03 3.59
C ALA A 102 -5.19 2.43 5.00
N ALA A 103 -4.27 2.84 5.88
CA ALA A 103 -4.62 3.31 7.22
C ALA A 103 -5.52 4.57 7.23
N LEU A 104 -5.28 5.54 6.32
CA LEU A 104 -6.16 6.72 6.22
C LEU A 104 -7.47 6.41 5.46
N ILE A 105 -7.45 5.57 4.42
CA ILE A 105 -8.65 5.11 3.73
C ILE A 105 -9.57 4.38 4.71
N ARG A 106 -9.03 3.42 5.48
CA ARG A 106 -9.76 2.69 6.52
C ARG A 106 -10.38 3.65 7.53
N LYS A 107 -9.64 4.66 8.00
CA LYS A 107 -10.12 5.64 8.98
C LYS A 107 -11.32 6.45 8.47
N GLU A 108 -11.34 6.82 7.19
CA GLU A 108 -12.48 7.53 6.61
C GLU A 108 -13.67 6.59 6.36
N LEU A 109 -13.41 5.35 5.94
CA LEU A 109 -14.44 4.32 5.75
C LEU A 109 -15.05 3.85 7.09
N GLU A 110 -14.33 3.86 8.20
CA GLU A 110 -14.92 3.55 9.52
C GLU A 110 -16.03 4.56 9.89
N ARG A 111 -15.92 5.84 9.47
CA ARG A 111 -17.03 6.83 9.62
C ARG A 111 -18.26 6.44 8.82
N VAL A 112 -18.08 5.89 7.63
CA VAL A 112 -19.19 5.37 6.80
C VAL A 112 -19.92 4.24 7.54
N ARG A 113 -19.20 3.44 8.34
CA ARG A 113 -19.79 2.42 9.23
C ARG A 113 -20.47 3.00 10.46
N GLU A 114 -19.89 4.04 11.08
CA GLU A 114 -20.50 4.78 12.19
C GLU A 114 -21.81 5.50 11.77
N GLU A 115 -21.89 5.94 10.51
CA GLU A 115 -23.08 6.55 9.90
C GLU A 115 -24.12 5.51 9.44
N GLY A 116 -23.70 4.27 9.13
CA GLY A 116 -24.56 3.18 8.69
C GLY A 116 -25.02 3.24 7.23
N ASP A 117 -24.48 4.17 6.43
CA ASP A 117 -24.81 4.34 5.01
C ASP A 117 -23.75 3.67 4.12
N PHE A 118 -23.99 2.40 3.78
CA PHE A 118 -23.11 1.59 2.94
C PHE A 118 -23.35 1.77 1.43
N GLY A 119 -24.06 2.83 1.00
CA GLY A 119 -24.32 3.08 -0.41
C GLY A 119 -23.04 3.42 -1.20
N ASP A 120 -22.95 2.91 -2.43
CA ASP A 120 -21.77 3.11 -3.29
C ASP A 120 -21.42 4.61 -3.47
N GLU A 121 -22.43 5.49 -3.56
CA GLU A 121 -22.23 6.95 -3.63
C GLU A 121 -21.63 7.53 -2.34
N ARG A 122 -22.01 7.02 -1.17
CA ARG A 122 -21.48 7.45 0.13
C ARG A 122 -20.04 6.98 0.33
N ILE A 123 -19.72 5.75 -0.09
CA ILE A 123 -18.36 5.22 -0.13
C ILE A 123 -17.51 6.04 -1.13
N ALA A 124 -18.04 6.36 -2.32
CA ALA A 124 -17.38 7.22 -3.28
C ALA A 124 -17.17 8.65 -2.75
N ALA A 125 -18.10 9.19 -1.95
CA ALA A 125 -17.95 10.48 -1.28
C ALA A 125 -16.83 10.45 -0.22
N ALA A 126 -16.68 9.35 0.53
CA ALA A 126 -15.56 9.15 1.45
C ALA A 126 -14.21 9.05 0.72
N LEU A 127 -14.12 8.29 -0.38
CA LEU A 127 -12.87 8.21 -1.15
C LEU A 127 -12.53 9.55 -1.82
N ARG A 128 -13.52 10.31 -2.30
CA ARG A 128 -13.33 11.67 -2.83
C ARG A 128 -12.98 12.71 -1.77
N SER A 129 -13.37 12.54 -0.49
CA SER A 129 -12.90 13.41 0.61
C SER A 129 -11.39 13.26 0.83
N LEU A 130 -10.84 12.09 0.48
CA LEU A 130 -9.42 11.77 0.41
C LEU A 130 -8.81 11.99 -1.00
N GLY A 131 -9.45 12.79 -1.86
CA GLY A 131 -8.96 13.13 -3.20
C GLY A 131 -8.94 11.97 -4.21
N CYS A 132 -9.44 10.79 -3.85
CA CYS A 132 -9.47 9.62 -4.73
C CYS A 132 -10.77 9.59 -5.54
N GLY A 133 -10.74 10.06 -6.79
CA GLY A 133 -11.83 9.96 -7.77
C GLY A 133 -11.62 8.86 -8.82
N GLU A 134 -12.39 8.95 -9.91
CA GLU A 134 -12.39 7.99 -11.03
C GLU A 134 -11.03 7.89 -11.72
N GLU A 135 -10.29 9.00 -11.78
CA GLU A 135 -8.93 9.11 -12.30
C GLU A 135 -7.89 8.28 -11.52
N HIS A 136 -8.20 7.91 -10.27
CA HIS A 136 -7.43 6.97 -9.45
C HIS A 136 -7.95 5.52 -9.58
N GLY A 137 -8.74 5.22 -10.60
CA GLY A 137 -9.28 3.89 -10.86
C GLY A 137 -10.17 3.37 -9.74
N VAL A 138 -10.88 4.27 -9.04
CA VAL A 138 -11.81 3.90 -7.96
C VAL A 138 -12.91 2.98 -8.51
N HIS A 139 -13.11 1.85 -7.86
CA HIS A 139 -14.20 0.92 -8.15
C HIS A 139 -14.85 0.48 -6.84
N ILE A 140 -16.19 0.51 -6.80
CA ILE A 140 -17.03 0.18 -5.64
C ILE A 140 -18.21 -0.66 -6.15
N GLY A 141 -18.65 -1.63 -5.35
CA GLY A 141 -19.86 -2.42 -5.59
C GLY A 141 -19.92 -3.66 -4.69
N ASP A 142 -21.12 -4.14 -4.37
CA ASP A 142 -21.36 -5.30 -3.47
C ASP A 142 -20.64 -5.22 -2.10
N GLY A 143 -20.35 -4.00 -1.61
CA GLY A 143 -19.56 -3.75 -0.39
C GLY A 143 -18.05 -3.97 -0.53
N PHE A 144 -17.54 -4.16 -1.75
CA PHE A 144 -16.12 -4.07 -2.09
C PHE A 144 -15.75 -2.63 -2.48
N TYR A 145 -14.51 -2.24 -2.20
CA TYR A 145 -13.91 -1.00 -2.72
C TYR A 145 -12.46 -1.26 -3.19
N SER A 146 -12.00 -0.47 -4.16
CA SER A 146 -10.58 -0.41 -4.54
C SER A 146 -10.20 0.96 -5.09
N VAL A 147 -8.91 1.30 -4.98
CA VAL A 147 -8.30 2.54 -5.47
C VAL A 147 -6.82 2.34 -5.81
N HIS A 148 -6.35 2.95 -6.90
CA HIS A 148 -4.94 3.00 -7.27
C HIS A 148 -4.30 4.30 -6.79
N THR A 149 -3.43 4.23 -5.79
CA THR A 149 -2.78 5.40 -5.17
C THR A 149 -1.51 5.81 -5.92
N GLY A 150 -1.58 5.88 -7.25
CA GLY A 150 -0.47 6.22 -8.17
C GLY A 150 0.67 5.17 -8.29
N VAL A 151 0.97 4.46 -7.21
CA VAL A 151 2.10 3.51 -7.09
C VAL A 151 1.63 2.08 -6.76
N VAL A 152 0.55 1.95 -5.99
CA VAL A 152 0.03 0.67 -5.49
C VAL A 152 -1.50 0.68 -5.43
N CYS A 153 -2.09 -0.49 -5.34
CA CYS A 153 -3.51 -0.67 -5.07
C CYS A 153 -3.77 -0.78 -3.57
N VAL A 154 -4.85 -0.13 -3.13
CA VAL A 154 -5.53 -0.44 -1.88
C VAL A 154 -6.93 -0.94 -2.22
N SER A 155 -7.29 -2.11 -1.75
CA SER A 155 -8.63 -2.69 -1.94
C SER A 155 -9.14 -3.34 -0.65
N GLY A 156 -10.42 -3.67 -0.58
CA GLY A 156 -11.01 -4.29 0.59
C GLY A 156 -12.52 -4.27 0.61
N ARG A 157 -13.09 -4.43 1.81
CA ARG A 157 -14.53 -4.53 2.04
C ARG A 157 -14.96 -3.47 3.05
N VAL A 158 -16.16 -2.92 2.86
CA VAL A 158 -16.84 -2.04 3.82
C VAL A 158 -18.32 -2.38 3.87
N THR A 159 -18.75 -2.96 4.99
CA THR A 159 -20.14 -3.39 5.25
C THR A 159 -20.50 -3.17 6.72
N GLU A 160 -21.74 -3.47 7.11
CA GLU A 160 -22.15 -3.47 8.53
C GLU A 160 -21.25 -4.38 9.38
N GLU A 161 -20.90 -5.56 8.88
CA GLU A 161 -20.07 -6.55 9.59
C GLU A 161 -18.56 -6.31 9.41
N GLU A 162 -18.12 -5.92 8.21
CA GLU A 162 -16.73 -5.99 7.76
C GLU A 162 -16.09 -4.61 7.49
N LEU A 163 -14.84 -4.44 7.91
CA LEU A 163 -13.93 -3.44 7.31
C LEU A 163 -12.55 -4.07 7.15
N THR A 164 -12.12 -4.28 5.90
CA THR A 164 -10.83 -4.85 5.53
C THR A 164 -10.10 -3.96 4.54
N SER A 165 -8.77 -4.07 4.49
CA SER A 165 -7.91 -3.30 3.59
C SER A 165 -6.63 -4.10 3.29
N GLU A 166 -6.33 -4.34 2.02
CA GLU A 166 -5.13 -5.00 1.53
C GLU A 166 -4.30 -4.05 0.65
N VAL A 167 -2.98 -4.28 0.60
CA VAL A 167 -2.00 -3.52 -0.19
C VAL A 167 -1.31 -4.44 -1.19
N HIS A 168 -1.60 -4.23 -2.47
CA HIS A 168 -1.15 -5.08 -3.57
C HIS A 168 -0.71 -4.26 -4.79
N GLY A 169 -0.07 -4.92 -5.75
CA GLY A 169 0.21 -4.31 -7.05
C GLY A 169 -1.03 -4.30 -7.95
N ALA A 170 -0.99 -3.47 -9.00
CA ALA A 170 -1.96 -3.55 -10.09
C ALA A 170 -1.98 -4.96 -10.71
N TYR A 171 -3.16 -5.43 -11.13
CA TYR A 171 -3.27 -6.70 -11.84
C TYR A 171 -2.72 -6.59 -13.27
N ALA A 172 -2.07 -7.65 -13.75
CA ALA A 172 -1.53 -7.73 -15.11
C ALA A 172 -2.63 -7.64 -16.17
N GLU A 173 -3.77 -8.27 -15.91
CA GLU A 173 -5.01 -8.12 -16.68
C GLU A 173 -6.15 -7.79 -15.68
N PRO A 174 -6.42 -6.50 -15.40
CA PRO A 174 -7.51 -6.12 -14.49
C PRO A 174 -8.89 -6.38 -15.11
N GLN A 175 -9.92 -6.48 -14.27
CA GLN A 175 -11.30 -6.72 -14.73
C GLN A 175 -11.75 -5.64 -15.74
N PRO A 176 -12.12 -6.01 -16.98
CA PRO A 176 -12.54 -5.04 -17.99
C PRO A 176 -13.68 -4.13 -17.52
N GLY A 177 -13.54 -2.82 -17.78
CA GLY A 177 -14.49 -1.79 -17.32
C GLY A 177 -14.25 -1.27 -15.90
N THR A 178 -13.15 -1.66 -15.24
CA THR A 178 -12.80 -1.20 -13.88
C THR A 178 -11.37 -0.65 -13.81
N GLY A 179 -10.95 -0.16 -12.64
CA GLY A 179 -9.57 0.27 -12.39
C GLY A 179 -8.56 -0.88 -12.28
N PRO A 180 -7.24 -0.58 -12.23
CA PRO A 180 -6.18 -1.59 -12.25
C PRO A 180 -6.10 -2.47 -10.99
N CYS A 181 -6.98 -2.24 -10.02
CA CYS A 181 -6.99 -2.86 -8.69
C CYS A 181 -8.07 -3.94 -8.50
N VAL A 182 -8.81 -4.29 -9.56
CA VAL A 182 -9.83 -5.34 -9.52
C VAL A 182 -9.32 -6.58 -10.27
N GLU A 183 -9.31 -7.73 -9.59
CA GLU A 183 -8.96 -9.01 -10.19
C GLU A 183 -9.94 -9.36 -11.32
N ASN A 184 -9.43 -9.62 -12.53
CA ASN A 184 -10.23 -10.22 -13.59
C ASN A 184 -10.63 -11.64 -13.18
N ARG A 185 -11.92 -11.86 -12.94
CA ARG A 185 -12.43 -13.16 -12.48
C ARG A 185 -12.44 -14.23 -13.58
N GLY A 186 -12.24 -13.84 -14.83
CA GLY A 186 -12.35 -14.70 -16.01
C GLY A 186 -13.79 -14.96 -16.43
N GLY A 187 -13.98 -15.24 -17.72
CA GLY A 187 -15.28 -15.53 -18.32
C GLY A 187 -15.25 -15.46 -19.84
N HIS A 188 -16.06 -16.31 -20.48
CA HIS A 188 -16.37 -16.31 -21.90
C HIS A 188 -17.89 -16.41 -22.07
#